data_AF-A0A349PR24-F1
#
_entry.id   AF-A0A349PR24-F1
#
_cell.length_a   1.000
_cell.length_b   1.000
_cell.length_c   1.000
_cell.angle_alpha   90.00
_cell.angle_beta   90.00
_cell.angle_gamma   90.00
#
_symmetry.space_group_name_H-M   'P 1'
#
loop_
_entity.id
_entity.type
_entity.pdbx_description
1 polymer ?
#
loop_
_entity_poly.entity_id
_entity_poly.type
_entity_poly.pdbx_seq_one_letter_code
_entity_poly.pdbx_strand_id
1 'polypeptide(L)'
;MKYRHYLIPNSFTYIKILVKEGWPNRETGKKGDPMIQFLEFKMLQDVFENYAKKLSVLLDIKDLNTNFISKLNAVFQSNKGNNSVVFDILELETEIKQVEKQTQTDRIEENTSAVLFDDEIPDETVVFSEDFSDDEDLNIEQTIAEAETTIEETKVITRISLPSRKLKINISHELLMELEKMEVDFRLN
;
A
#
# COMPACT_ATOMS: atom_id res chain seq x y z
N MET A 1 -20.65 21.06 -11.31
CA MET A 1 -19.22 21.23 -10.96
C MET A 1 -18.35 20.61 -12.05
N LYS A 2 -17.33 21.33 -12.54
CA LYS A 2 -16.51 20.96 -13.71
C LYS A 2 -15.69 19.66 -13.56
N TYR A 3 -15.42 19.21 -12.33
CA TYR A 3 -14.50 18.09 -12.06
C TYR A 3 -15.16 16.88 -11.40
N ARG A 4 -16.50 16.83 -11.36
CA ARG A 4 -17.24 15.75 -10.69
C ARG A 4 -16.91 14.37 -11.27
N HIS A 5 -16.64 14.30 -12.56
CA HIS A 5 -16.34 13.04 -13.28
C HIS A 5 -15.00 12.41 -12.88
N TYR A 6 -14.11 13.14 -12.21
CA TYR A 6 -12.86 12.59 -11.68
C TYR A 6 -13.01 12.04 -10.25
N LEU A 7 -14.14 12.25 -9.58
CA LEU A 7 -14.40 11.81 -8.21
C LEU A 7 -15.25 10.54 -8.20
N ILE A 8 -14.68 9.49 -8.79
CA ILE A 8 -15.30 8.16 -8.85
C ILE A 8 -14.91 7.41 -7.56
N PRO A 9 -15.85 6.74 -6.87
CA PRO A 9 -15.50 5.90 -5.72
C PRO A 9 -14.50 4.82 -6.13
N ASN A 10 -13.57 4.49 -5.22
CA ASN A 10 -12.50 3.52 -5.46
C ASN A 10 -11.58 3.86 -6.65
N SER A 11 -11.44 5.14 -6.98
CA SER A 11 -10.49 5.63 -7.99
C SER A 11 -9.43 6.54 -7.39
N PHE A 12 -8.20 6.40 -7.86
CA PHE A 12 -7.12 7.32 -7.52
C PHE A 12 -7.09 8.50 -8.49
N THR A 13 -7.21 9.70 -7.94
CA THR A 13 -7.25 10.95 -8.71
C THR A 13 -6.21 11.92 -8.19
N TYR A 14 -5.34 12.38 -9.08
CA TYR A 14 -4.40 13.46 -8.82
C TYR A 14 -5.12 14.80 -8.90
N ILE A 15 -4.98 15.61 -7.85
CA ILE A 15 -5.60 16.93 -7.78
C ILE A 15 -4.49 17.95 -7.50
N LYS A 16 -4.34 18.91 -8.42
CA LYS A 16 -3.47 20.07 -8.21
C LYS A 16 -4.28 21.20 -7.62
N ILE A 17 -3.92 21.63 -6.41
CA ILE A 17 -4.61 22.67 -5.65
C ILE A 17 -3.67 23.87 -5.47
N LEU A 18 -4.22 25.07 -5.60
CA LEU A 18 -3.55 26.32 -5.26
C LEU A 18 -4.25 26.93 -4.04
N VAL A 19 -3.50 27.10 -2.95
CA VAL A 19 -3.99 27.78 -1.74
C VAL A 19 -3.63 29.26 -1.86
N LYS A 20 -4.65 30.13 -1.87
CA LYS A 20 -4.50 31.59 -1.85
C LYS A 20 -4.93 32.12 -0.50
N GLU A 21 -4.28 33.18 -0.03
CA GLU A 21 -4.76 33.89 1.16
C GLU A 21 -6.14 34.50 0.89
N GLY A 22 -7.00 34.53 1.92
CA GLY A 22 -8.29 35.19 1.83
C GLY A 22 -8.14 36.70 1.68
N TRP A 23 -9.20 37.36 1.24
CA TRP A 23 -9.20 38.81 1.02
C TRP A 23 -8.84 39.55 2.33
N PRO A 24 -7.98 40.59 2.27
CA PRO A 24 -7.66 41.38 3.45
C PRO A 24 -8.89 42.16 3.88
N ASN A 25 -9.25 42.06 5.16
CA ASN A 25 -10.38 42.81 5.69
C ASN A 25 -10.00 44.30 5.82
N ARG A 26 -10.83 45.18 5.26
CA ARG A 26 -10.49 46.61 5.04
C ARG A 26 -10.27 47.39 6.34
N GLU A 27 -10.83 46.91 7.45
CA GLU A 27 -10.75 47.58 8.75
C GLU A 27 -9.74 46.94 9.72
N THR A 28 -9.55 45.62 9.66
CA THR A 28 -8.69 44.91 10.62
C THR A 28 -7.32 44.54 10.04
N GLY A 29 -7.09 44.72 8.73
CA GLY A 29 -5.83 44.39 8.05
C GLY A 29 -5.45 42.91 8.10
N LYS A 30 -6.26 42.08 8.78
CA LYS A 30 -6.06 40.64 8.89
C LYS A 30 -6.46 39.98 7.59
N LYS A 31 -5.59 39.09 7.11
CA LYS A 31 -5.85 38.21 5.98
C LYS A 31 -6.96 37.24 6.39
N GLY A 32 -8.00 37.14 5.56
CA GLY A 32 -9.08 36.18 5.78
C GLY A 32 -8.63 34.73 5.58
N ASP A 33 -9.56 33.79 5.81
CA ASP A 33 -9.27 32.37 5.69
C ASP A 33 -8.79 31.99 4.28
N PRO A 34 -7.85 31.04 4.16
CA PRO A 34 -7.27 30.65 2.89
C PRO A 34 -8.33 30.07 1.94
N MET A 35 -8.31 30.54 0.68
CA MET A 35 -9.16 30.05 -0.39
C MET A 35 -8.43 28.97 -1.21
N ILE A 36 -9.09 27.82 -1.34
CA ILE A 36 -8.61 26.69 -2.13
C ILE A 36 -9.12 26.83 -3.57
N GLN A 37 -8.20 26.94 -4.53
CA GLN A 37 -8.50 26.94 -5.96
C GLN A 37 -8.02 25.63 -6.59
N PHE A 38 -8.93 24.84 -7.15
CA PHE A 38 -8.58 23.63 -7.90
C PHE A 38 -8.06 24.00 -9.30
N LEU A 39 -6.83 23.60 -9.61
CA LEU A 39 -6.19 23.85 -10.90
C LEU A 39 -6.47 22.72 -11.89
N GLU A 40 -6.25 21.47 -11.47
CA GLU A 40 -6.21 20.32 -12.37
C GLU A 40 -6.66 19.05 -11.66
N PHE A 41 -7.38 18.20 -12.39
CA PHE A 41 -7.76 16.85 -11.99
C PHE A 41 -7.30 15.89 -13.10
N LYS A 42 -6.58 14.83 -12.72
CA LYS A 42 -6.13 13.76 -13.62
C LYS A 42 -6.31 12.41 -12.93
N MET A 43 -6.57 11.36 -13.70
CA MET A 43 -6.50 10.00 -13.15
C MET A 43 -5.04 9.64 -12.90
N LEU A 44 -4.78 8.83 -11.88
CA LEU A 44 -3.40 8.48 -11.48
C LEU A 44 -2.59 7.88 -12.64
N GLN A 45 -3.22 7.06 -13.49
CA GLN A 45 -2.60 6.46 -14.67
C GLN A 45 -2.00 7.50 -15.65
N ASP A 46 -2.65 8.65 -15.82
CA ASP A 46 -2.22 9.72 -16.76
C ASP A 46 -1.17 10.66 -16.14
N VAL A 47 -0.95 10.53 -14.83
CA VAL A 47 0.02 11.34 -14.09
C VAL A 47 1.43 10.80 -14.31
N PHE A 48 1.59 9.48 -14.46
CA PHE A 48 2.91 8.87 -14.62
C PHE A 48 3.62 9.34 -15.89
N GLU A 49 2.92 9.41 -17.02
CA GLU A 49 3.51 9.85 -18.29
C GLU A 49 4.02 11.30 -18.23
N ASN A 50 3.33 12.17 -17.47
CA ASN A 50 3.65 13.59 -17.37
C ASN A 50 4.71 13.90 -16.31
N TYR A 51 4.75 13.15 -15.21
CA TYR A 51 5.55 13.50 -14.03
C TYR A 51 6.71 12.54 -13.74
N ALA A 52 6.73 11.33 -14.32
CA ALA A 52 7.85 10.41 -14.13
C ALA A 52 9.04 10.81 -15.01
N LYS A 53 10.24 10.90 -14.42
CA LYS A 53 11.49 11.28 -15.10
C LYS A 53 12.39 10.07 -15.34
N LYS A 54 12.36 9.10 -14.42
CA LYS A 54 13.12 7.85 -14.55
C LYS A 54 12.32 6.63 -14.08
N LEU A 55 12.61 5.50 -14.69
CA LEU A 55 12.17 4.16 -14.27
C LEU A 55 13.35 3.44 -13.63
N SER A 56 13.22 3.03 -12.38
CA SER A 56 14.19 2.22 -11.67
C SER A 56 13.67 0.78 -11.59
N VAL A 57 14.27 -0.13 -12.34
CA VAL A 57 13.92 -1.55 -12.34
C VAL A 57 14.70 -2.25 -11.24
N LEU A 58 14.03 -2.98 -10.36
CA LEU A 58 14.65 -3.79 -9.32
C LEU A 58 14.72 -5.23 -9.82
N LEU A 59 15.91 -5.82 -9.76
CA LEU A 59 16.16 -7.18 -10.22
C LEU A 59 16.87 -7.96 -9.13
N ASP A 60 16.38 -9.15 -8.81
CA ASP A 60 17.13 -10.11 -8.01
C ASP A 60 18.24 -10.73 -8.88
N ILE A 61 19.42 -10.91 -8.30
CA ILE A 61 20.53 -11.63 -8.92
C ILE A 61 20.18 -13.09 -9.24
N LYS A 62 19.29 -13.73 -8.46
CA LYS A 62 18.92 -15.14 -8.64
C LYS A 62 18.07 -15.38 -9.89
N ASP A 63 17.21 -14.41 -10.23
CA ASP A 63 16.27 -14.52 -11.35
C ASP A 63 16.83 -14.01 -12.68
N LEU A 64 18.09 -13.57 -12.67
CA LEU A 64 18.77 -13.00 -13.82
C LEU A 64 19.15 -14.07 -14.86
N ASN A 65 18.35 -14.20 -15.92
CA ASN A 65 18.62 -15.12 -17.01
C ASN A 65 18.70 -14.41 -18.38
N THR A 66 19.43 -14.99 -19.34
CA THR A 66 19.67 -14.38 -20.67
C THR A 66 18.38 -14.19 -21.47
N ASN A 67 17.43 -15.13 -21.35
CA ASN A 67 16.15 -15.06 -22.07
C ASN A 67 15.28 -13.91 -21.55
N PHE A 68 15.22 -13.73 -20.23
CA PHE A 68 14.51 -12.66 -19.55
C PHE A 68 15.09 -11.30 -19.91
N ILE A 69 16.42 -11.14 -19.86
CA ILE A 69 17.08 -9.89 -20.28
C ILE A 69 16.75 -9.55 -21.73
N SER A 70 16.71 -10.57 -22.61
CA SER A 70 16.37 -10.38 -24.03
C SER A 70 14.92 -9.94 -24.22
N LYS A 71 13.98 -10.55 -23.49
CA LYS A 71 12.56 -10.14 -23.47
C LYS A 71 12.39 -8.71 -22.96
N LEU A 72 13.00 -8.40 -21.81
CA LEU A 72 12.95 -7.08 -21.19
C LEU A 72 13.51 -6.00 -22.13
N ASN A 73 14.61 -6.29 -22.82
CA ASN A 73 15.15 -5.39 -23.83
C ASN A 73 14.18 -5.20 -25.01
N ALA A 74 13.51 -6.25 -25.49
CA ALA A 74 12.53 -6.13 -26.55
C ALA A 74 11.34 -5.23 -26.16
N VAL A 75 10.87 -5.34 -24.91
CA VAL A 75 9.83 -4.46 -24.35
C VAL A 75 10.27 -3.01 -24.35
N PHE A 76 11.49 -2.72 -23.87
CA PHE A 76 12.03 -1.36 -23.86
C PHE A 76 12.32 -0.80 -25.27
N GLN A 77 12.67 -1.65 -26.24
CA GLN A 77 12.84 -1.22 -27.64
C GLN A 77 11.51 -0.93 -28.33
N SER A 78 10.42 -1.57 -27.91
CA SER A 78 9.08 -1.29 -28.41
C SER A 78 8.53 0.01 -27.84
N ASN A 79 8.86 0.31 -26.57
CA ASN A 79 8.40 1.49 -25.85
C ASN A 79 9.47 2.59 -25.75
N LYS A 80 10.02 3.04 -26.89
CA LYS A 80 11.02 4.12 -26.92
C LYS A 80 10.43 5.47 -26.50
N GLY A 81 11.19 6.24 -25.75
CA GLY A 81 10.78 7.58 -25.32
C GLY A 81 11.94 8.40 -24.76
N ASN A 82 11.67 9.23 -23.76
CA ASN A 82 12.61 10.23 -23.24
C ASN A 82 13.07 10.00 -21.80
N ASN A 83 12.39 9.11 -21.07
CA ASN A 83 12.66 8.86 -19.65
C ASN A 83 13.88 7.94 -19.48
N SER A 84 14.65 8.18 -18.43
CA SER A 84 15.89 7.41 -18.18
C SER A 84 15.58 6.12 -17.44
N VAL A 85 16.36 5.07 -17.67
CA VAL A 85 16.21 3.79 -16.96
C VAL A 85 17.41 3.54 -16.05
N VAL A 86 17.15 3.05 -14.84
CA VAL A 86 18.16 2.63 -13.87
C VAL A 86 17.88 1.19 -13.48
N PHE A 87 18.89 0.33 -13.44
CA PHE A 87 18.75 -1.04 -12.95
C PHE A 87 19.37 -1.13 -11.55
N ASP A 88 18.57 -1.47 -10.56
CA ASP A 88 19.02 -1.79 -9.21
C ASP A 88 19.05 -3.32 -9.08
N ILE A 89 20.24 -3.90 -9.03
CA ILE A 89 20.44 -5.34 -8.81
C ILE A 89 20.57 -5.56 -7.31
N LEU A 90 19.74 -6.44 -6.75
CA LEU A 90 19.72 -6.80 -5.34
C LEU A 90 20.10 -8.27 -5.18
N GLU A 91 20.82 -8.56 -4.11
CA GLU A 91 21.11 -9.90 -3.64
C GLU A 91 20.44 -10.10 -2.28
N LEU A 92 19.50 -11.03 -2.23
CA LEU A 92 18.74 -11.37 -1.02
C LEU A 92 19.27 -12.69 -0.44
N GLU A 93 19.72 -12.67 0.83
CA GLU A 93 19.93 -13.89 1.62
C GLU A 93 18.67 -14.20 2.43
N THR A 94 18.35 -15.49 2.50
CA THR A 94 17.32 -16.01 3.40
C THR A 94 18.04 -16.79 4.49
N GLU A 95 18.14 -16.22 5.69
CA GLU A 95 18.59 -16.95 6.88
C GLU A 95 17.36 -17.51 7.61
N ILE A 96 17.26 -18.84 7.72
CA ILE A 96 16.23 -19.50 8.53
C ILE A 96 16.72 -19.52 9.97
N LYS A 97 16.25 -18.60 10.81
CA LYS A 97 16.55 -18.58 12.24
C LYS A 97 15.40 -19.22 13.02
N GLN A 98 15.58 -20.46 13.45
CA GLN A 98 14.66 -21.11 14.39
C GLN A 98 14.79 -20.44 15.76
N VAL A 99 13.74 -19.78 16.23
CA VAL A 99 13.68 -19.20 17.57
C VAL A 99 12.79 -20.11 18.44
N GLU A 100 13.41 -20.85 19.36
CA GLU A 100 12.72 -21.58 20.41
C GLU A 100 12.03 -20.59 21.38
N LYS A 101 10.71 -20.68 21.54
CA LYS A 101 9.94 -19.86 22.49
C LYS A 101 10.21 -20.35 23.92
N GLN A 102 10.74 -19.48 24.78
CA GLN A 102 10.66 -19.69 26.23
C GLN A 102 9.26 -19.26 26.72
N THR A 103 8.52 -20.22 27.28
CA THR A 103 7.23 -20.00 27.97
C THR A 103 7.43 -19.13 29.22
N GLN A 104 6.81 -17.95 29.25
CA GLN A 104 6.54 -17.22 30.49
C GLN A 104 5.14 -17.60 30.98
N THR A 105 5.10 -18.27 32.12
CA THR A 105 3.90 -18.59 32.87
C THR A 105 3.59 -17.41 33.79
N ASP A 106 2.59 -16.60 33.44
CA ASP A 106 1.97 -15.69 34.41
C ASP A 106 0.75 -16.38 35.02
N ARG A 107 0.93 -16.81 36.28
CA ARG A 107 -0.14 -17.22 37.18
C ARG A 107 -0.89 -15.97 37.64
N ILE A 108 -2.19 -15.91 37.38
CA ILE A 108 -3.08 -14.95 38.06
C ILE A 108 -3.66 -15.68 39.26
N GLU A 109 -3.27 -15.25 40.46
CA GLU A 109 -3.86 -15.65 41.73
C GLU A 109 -5.11 -14.78 41.99
N GLU A 110 -6.26 -15.43 42.17
CA GLU A 110 -7.44 -14.83 42.79
C GLU A 110 -7.17 -14.58 44.27
N ASN A 111 -7.49 -13.39 44.78
CA ASN A 111 -7.82 -13.22 46.19
C ASN A 111 -8.74 -12.00 46.44
N THR A 112 -9.90 -12.36 46.97
CA THR A 112 -11.00 -11.57 47.57
C THR A 112 -10.59 -10.54 48.62
N SER A 113 -11.24 -9.36 48.60
CA SER A 113 -11.71 -8.58 49.77
C SER A 113 -12.47 -7.34 49.26
N ALA A 114 -13.80 -7.24 49.39
CA ALA A 114 -14.58 -6.86 50.57
C ALA A 114 -14.98 -5.36 50.59
N VAL A 115 -16.30 -5.15 50.40
CA VAL A 115 -17.23 -4.11 50.95
C VAL A 115 -17.13 -2.65 50.47
N LEU A 116 -18.25 -2.08 49.98
CA LEU A 116 -19.14 -1.14 50.71
C LEU A 116 -20.05 -0.34 49.73
N PHE A 117 -21.35 -0.72 49.68
CA PHE A 117 -22.63 0.06 49.58
C PHE A 117 -22.80 1.18 48.53
N ASP A 118 -23.98 1.58 48.05
CA ASP A 118 -25.39 1.13 47.94
C ASP A 118 -26.10 2.31 47.21
N ASP A 119 -27.08 2.03 46.33
CA ASP A 119 -28.30 2.84 46.06
C ASP A 119 -28.99 2.46 44.73
N GLU A 120 -30.01 1.61 44.90
CA GLU A 120 -31.41 1.67 44.41
C GLU A 120 -31.82 1.88 42.91
N ILE A 121 -32.17 0.74 42.27
CA ILE A 121 -33.42 0.29 41.56
C ILE A 121 -34.21 1.18 40.52
N PRO A 122 -35.18 0.64 39.71
CA PRO A 122 -35.03 0.37 38.26
C PRO A 122 -36.20 0.93 37.38
N ASP A 123 -36.17 0.62 36.07
CA ASP A 123 -37.27 0.46 35.07
C ASP A 123 -36.70 0.87 33.70
N GLU A 124 -36.84 0.15 32.58
CA GLU A 124 -38.05 -0.37 31.97
C GLU A 124 -37.68 -1.38 30.86
N THR A 125 -38.52 -2.38 30.68
CA THR A 125 -38.44 -3.49 29.71
C THR A 125 -38.75 -3.05 28.26
N VAL A 126 -38.01 -3.56 27.26
CA VAL A 126 -38.58 -3.81 25.92
C VAL A 126 -38.09 -5.16 25.41
N VAL A 127 -39.04 -6.08 25.32
CA VAL A 127 -38.96 -7.41 24.71
C VAL A 127 -39.27 -7.25 23.22
N PHE A 128 -38.45 -7.80 22.33
CA PHE A 128 -38.93 -8.36 21.06
C PHE A 128 -38.09 -9.59 20.70
N SER A 129 -38.70 -10.75 20.93
CA SER A 129 -38.37 -12.04 20.37
C SER A 129 -38.82 -12.11 18.91
N GLU A 130 -38.01 -12.71 18.04
CA GLU A 130 -38.51 -13.44 16.86
C GLU A 130 -37.47 -14.49 16.47
N ASP A 131 -37.76 -15.73 16.89
CA ASP A 131 -37.10 -16.95 16.45
C ASP A 131 -37.39 -17.22 14.96
N PHE A 132 -36.36 -17.63 14.22
CA PHE A 132 -36.51 -18.33 12.94
C PHE A 132 -35.57 -19.55 12.93
N SER A 133 -36.15 -20.69 13.37
CA SER A 133 -36.01 -22.08 12.91
C SER A 133 -34.65 -22.66 12.44
N ASP A 134 -34.19 -23.64 13.24
CA ASP A 134 -33.77 -25.03 12.94
C ASP A 134 -32.97 -25.42 11.67
N ASP A 135 -31.77 -25.93 11.95
CA ASP A 135 -31.09 -27.12 11.43
C ASP A 135 -30.72 -27.26 9.93
N GLU A 136 -29.47 -26.91 9.61
CA GLU A 136 -28.60 -27.77 8.78
C GLU A 136 -27.22 -27.94 9.45
N ASP A 137 -26.91 -29.16 9.85
CA ASP A 137 -25.55 -29.63 10.15
C ASP A 137 -24.62 -29.34 8.97
N LEU A 138 -23.37 -28.92 9.24
CA LEU A 138 -22.13 -29.42 8.60
C LEU A 138 -20.88 -28.65 9.12
N ASN A 139 -20.05 -29.36 9.89
CA ASN A 139 -18.58 -29.24 9.99
C ASN A 139 -17.93 -27.87 10.25
N ILE A 140 -17.55 -27.61 11.52
CA ILE A 140 -16.33 -26.86 11.86
C ILE A 140 -15.63 -27.58 13.02
N GLU A 141 -15.06 -28.77 12.75
CA GLU A 141 -13.92 -29.25 13.52
C GLU A 141 -12.70 -28.44 13.07
N GLN A 142 -12.39 -27.40 13.85
CA GLN A 142 -11.15 -26.66 13.73
C GLN A 142 -10.01 -27.53 14.29
N THR A 143 -9.50 -28.44 13.45
CA THR A 143 -8.14 -28.95 13.62
C THR A 143 -7.17 -27.82 13.35
N ILE A 144 -6.78 -27.10 14.39
CA ILE A 144 -5.65 -26.18 14.35
C ILE A 144 -4.40 -27.07 14.32
N ALA A 145 -3.97 -27.42 13.11
CA ALA A 145 -2.62 -27.88 12.88
C ALA A 145 -1.68 -26.73 13.23
N GLU A 146 -0.73 -27.02 14.12
CA GLU A 146 0.35 -26.14 14.53
C GLU A 146 1.15 -25.70 13.30
N ALA A 147 0.86 -24.51 12.78
CA ALA A 147 1.72 -23.85 11.82
C ALA A 147 2.86 -23.21 12.61
N GLU A 148 4.04 -23.82 12.49
CA GLU A 148 5.32 -23.20 12.82
C GLU A 148 5.39 -21.83 12.17
N THR A 149 5.34 -20.75 12.96
CA THR A 149 5.56 -19.40 12.43
C THR A 149 7.07 -19.21 12.22
N THR A 150 7.58 -19.67 11.08
CA THR A 150 8.90 -19.30 10.57
C THR A 150 8.86 -17.83 10.17
N ILE A 151 9.51 -16.98 10.96
CA ILE A 151 9.71 -15.58 10.59
C ILE A 151 10.92 -15.54 9.67
N GLU A 152 10.65 -15.46 8.36
CA GLU A 152 11.69 -15.27 7.34
C GLU A 152 12.08 -13.79 7.29
N GLU A 153 13.30 -13.46 7.73
CA GLU A 153 13.87 -12.13 7.58
C GLU A 153 14.71 -12.07 6.30
N THR A 154 14.19 -11.45 5.24
CA THR A 154 14.95 -11.19 4.00
C THR A 154 15.88 -10.01 4.21
N LYS A 155 17.20 -10.24 4.19
CA LYS A 155 18.20 -9.18 4.28
C LYS A 155 18.78 -8.88 2.90
N VAL A 156 18.81 -7.60 2.54
CA VAL A 156 19.53 -7.12 1.35
C VAL A 156 21.02 -7.09 1.67
N ILE A 157 21.80 -7.97 1.05
CA ILE A 157 23.25 -8.06 1.26
C ILE A 157 23.96 -7.03 0.38
N THR A 158 23.65 -7.09 -0.91
CA THR A 158 24.35 -6.35 -1.94
C THR A 158 23.33 -5.60 -2.79
N ARG A 159 23.58 -4.31 -3.03
CA ARG A 159 22.81 -3.50 -3.98
C ARG A 159 23.76 -2.80 -4.95
N ILE A 160 23.58 -3.04 -6.24
CA ILE A 160 24.32 -2.38 -7.31
C ILE A 160 23.34 -1.54 -8.14
N SER A 161 23.59 -0.24 -8.27
CA SER A 161 22.78 0.64 -9.11
C SER A 161 23.50 0.94 -10.43
N LEU A 162 22.84 0.61 -11.55
CA LEU A 162 23.35 0.73 -12.91
C LEU A 162 22.45 1.68 -13.72
N PRO A 163 22.76 2.99 -13.72
CA PRO A 163 22.01 3.96 -14.53
C PRO A 163 22.34 3.79 -16.02
N SER A 164 21.31 3.60 -16.85
CA SER A 164 21.47 3.53 -18.29
C SER A 164 21.54 4.92 -18.91
N ARG A 165 22.60 5.17 -19.68
CA ARG A 165 22.78 6.45 -20.39
C ARG A 165 22.13 6.45 -21.78
N LYS A 166 22.08 5.29 -22.44
CA LYS A 166 21.62 5.16 -23.84
C LYS A 166 20.17 4.69 -23.94
N LEU A 167 19.67 3.96 -22.95
CA LEU A 167 18.30 3.46 -22.96
C LEU A 167 17.37 4.58 -22.51
N LYS A 168 16.40 4.90 -23.38
CA LYS A 168 15.36 5.90 -23.12
C LYS A 168 14.00 5.31 -23.48
N ILE A 169 13.06 5.41 -22.55
CA ILE A 169 11.75 4.75 -22.66
C ILE A 169 10.63 5.77 -22.48
N ASN A 170 9.44 5.47 -23.01
CA ASN A 170 8.24 6.19 -22.65
C ASN A 170 7.57 5.47 -21.48
N ILE A 171 7.20 6.19 -20.41
CA ILE A 171 6.53 5.58 -19.26
C ILE A 171 5.03 5.66 -19.53
N SER A 172 4.54 4.69 -20.31
CA SER A 172 3.13 4.53 -20.64
C SER A 172 2.47 3.51 -19.73
N HIS A 173 1.14 3.58 -19.61
CA HIS A 173 0.35 2.59 -18.88
C HIS A 173 0.56 1.16 -19.41
N GLU A 174 0.63 1.01 -20.73
CA GLU A 174 0.87 -0.28 -21.40
C GLU A 174 2.22 -0.90 -21.00
N LEU A 175 3.28 -0.09 -20.95
CA LEU A 175 4.59 -0.57 -20.52
C LEU A 175 4.57 -1.04 -19.06
N LEU A 176 3.94 -0.27 -18.18
CA LEU A 176 3.88 -0.63 -16.75
C LEU A 176 3.09 -1.93 -16.53
N MET A 177 1.98 -2.11 -17.24
CA MET A 177 1.24 -3.38 -17.25
C MET A 177 2.07 -4.54 -17.79
N GLU A 178 2.84 -4.34 -18.86
CA GLU A 178 3.68 -5.39 -19.43
C GLU A 178 4.80 -5.80 -18.48
N LEU A 179 5.41 -4.84 -17.77
CA LEU A 179 6.41 -5.10 -16.73
C LEU A 179 5.80 -5.83 -15.53
N GLU A 180 4.62 -5.44 -15.08
CA GLU A 180 3.87 -6.11 -14.01
C GLU A 180 3.54 -7.57 -14.40
N LYS A 181 3.11 -7.79 -15.64
CA LYS A 181 2.85 -9.14 -16.18
C LYS A 181 4.11 -10.01 -16.26
N MET A 182 5.28 -9.39 -16.39
CA MET A 182 6.57 -10.08 -16.36
C MET A 182 7.10 -10.26 -14.93
N GLU A 183 6.32 -9.89 -13.90
CA GLU A 183 6.67 -9.97 -12.47
C GLU A 183 7.95 -9.19 -12.16
N VAL A 184 8.13 -8.05 -12.82
CA VAL A 184 9.31 -7.20 -12.63
C VAL A 184 8.99 -6.07 -11.68
N ASP A 185 9.72 -6.00 -10.56
CA ASP A 185 9.63 -4.90 -9.63
C ASP A 185 10.19 -3.61 -10.21
N PHE A 186 9.46 -2.51 -10.05
CA PHE A 186 9.92 -1.21 -10.51
C PHE A 186 9.51 -0.05 -9.58
N ARG A 187 10.26 1.04 -9.68
CA ARG A 187 10.00 2.31 -9.00
C ARG A 187 10.08 3.47 -9.98
N LEU A 188 9.19 4.44 -9.83
CA LEU A 188 9.13 5.64 -10.66
C LEU A 188 9.63 6.86 -9.87
N ASN A 189 10.51 7.68 -10.45
CA ASN A 189 10.87 9.04 -9.99
C ASN A 189 11.84 9.79 -10.93
#